data_AF-A0A4Z0K631-F1
#
_entry.id   AF-A0A4Z0K631-F1
#
_cell.length_a   1.000
_cell.length_b   1.000
_cell.length_c   1.000
_cell.angle_alpha   90.00
_cell.angle_beta   90.00
_cell.angle_gamma   90.00
#
_symmetry.space_group_name_H-M   'P 1'
#
loop_
_entity.id
_entity.type
_entity.pdbx_description
1 polymer ?
#
loop_
_entity_poly.entity_id
_entity_poly.type
_entity_poly.pdbx_seq_one_letter_code
_entity_poly.pdbx_strand_id
1 'polypeptide(L)'
;MSANSAAFDQVNAFRWRLGDPSLTDSEARVYDLGVLRSVLEEAVEIAVADARADGVTWAKIGDALGVTHQAAIKRYRKGGAR
;
A
#
# COMPACT_ATOMS: atom_id res chain seq x y z
N MET A 1 13.02 16.09 7.56
CA MET A 1 12.36 14.76 7.60
C MET A 1 11.54 14.64 6.32
N SER A 2 11.71 13.58 5.53
CA SER A 2 10.96 13.39 4.29
C SER A 2 9.70 12.56 4.54
N ALA A 3 8.71 12.63 3.65
CA ALA A 3 7.54 11.75 3.72
C ALA A 3 7.96 10.26 3.74
N ASN A 4 8.97 9.91 2.95
CA ASN A 4 9.53 8.57 2.91
C ASN A 4 10.15 8.16 4.25
N SER A 5 10.90 9.03 4.93
CA SER A 5 11.47 8.67 6.24
C SER A 5 10.38 8.46 7.29
N ALA A 6 9.37 9.34 7.33
CA ALA A 6 8.25 9.19 8.27
C ALA A 6 7.43 7.91 8.00
N ALA A 7 7.18 7.57 6.73
CA ALA A 7 6.51 6.33 6.36
C ALA A 7 7.34 5.10 6.75
N PHE A 8 8.66 5.15 6.57
CA PHE A 8 9.56 4.06 6.93
C PHE A 8 9.59 3.83 8.44
N ASP A 9 9.53 4.90 9.24
CA ASP A 9 9.43 4.80 10.70
C ASP A 9 8.14 4.08 11.13
N GLN A 10 7.00 4.37 10.50
CA GLN A 10 5.74 3.67 10.75
C GLN A 10 5.83 2.18 10.40
N VAL A 11 6.44 1.86 9.25
CA VAL A 11 6.68 0.47 8.82
C VAL A 11 7.59 -0.27 9.81
N ASN A 12 8.59 0.40 10.39
CA ASN A 12 9.49 -0.17 11.40
C ASN A 12 8.87 -0.29 12.80
N ALA A 13 7.87 0.53 13.10
CA ALA A 13 7.13 0.46 14.35
C ALA A 13 6.16 -0.75 14.39
N PHE A 14 5.68 -1.23 13.24
CA PHE A 14 4.82 -2.40 13.17
C PHE A 14 5.56 -3.70 13.51
N ARG A 15 5.09 -4.37 14.57
CA ARG A 15 5.71 -5.55 15.19
C ARG A 15 4.64 -6.53 15.64
N TRP A 16 4.09 -7.30 14.71
CA TRP A 16 3.04 -8.29 15.02
C TRP A 16 3.66 -9.65 15.35
N ARG A 17 4.64 -10.10 14.56
CA ARG A 17 5.35 -11.38 14.76
C ARG A 17 6.67 -11.24 15.50
N LEU A 18 7.19 -10.02 15.67
CA LEU A 18 8.45 -9.83 16.38
C LEU A 18 8.34 -10.30 17.84
N GLY A 19 9.27 -11.15 18.28
CA GLY A 19 9.23 -11.78 19.61
C GLY A 19 8.48 -13.11 19.66
N ASP A 20 7.96 -13.61 18.53
CA ASP A 20 7.47 -14.99 18.41
C ASP A 20 8.64 -15.97 18.60
N PRO A 21 8.64 -16.83 19.64
CA PRO A 21 9.76 -17.72 19.93
C PRO A 21 9.96 -18.81 18.88
N SER A 22 9.01 -19.00 17.95
CA SER A 22 9.12 -19.93 16.83
C SER A 22 9.82 -19.35 15.60
N LEU A 23 10.13 -18.05 15.60
CA LEU A 23 10.72 -17.33 14.48
C LEU A 23 11.99 -16.61 14.89
N THR A 24 12.93 -16.48 13.97
CA THR A 24 13.98 -15.46 14.10
C THR A 24 13.40 -14.07 13.92
N ASP A 25 14.04 -13.04 14.49
CA ASP A 25 13.64 -11.65 14.29
C ASP A 25 13.54 -11.26 12.80
N SER A 26 14.43 -11.80 11.97
CA SER A 26 14.43 -11.60 10.52
C SER A 26 13.20 -12.21 9.84
N GLU A 27 12.83 -13.45 10.20
CA GLU A 27 11.63 -14.10 9.65
C GLU A 27 10.36 -13.38 10.08
N ALA A 28 10.24 -13.06 11.38
CA ALA A 28 9.16 -12.26 11.92
C ALA A 28 9.02 -10.92 11.17
N ARG A 29 10.15 -10.25 10.88
CA ARG A 29 10.15 -9.00 10.13
C ARG A 29 9.62 -9.16 8.71
N VAL A 30 9.96 -10.24 8.02
CA VAL A 30 9.45 -10.53 6.66
C VAL A 30 7.94 -10.78 6.69
N TYR A 31 7.44 -11.52 7.68
CA TYR A 31 5.99 -11.74 7.84
C TYR A 31 5.25 -10.42 8.09
N ASP A 32 5.77 -9.59 8.98
CA ASP A 32 5.18 -8.28 9.30
C ASP A 32 5.13 -7.36 8.06
N LEU A 33 6.22 -7.31 7.29
CA LEU A 33 6.25 -6.58 6.01
C LEU A 33 5.29 -7.17 4.98
N GLY A 34 5.11 -8.49 4.97
CA GLY A 34 4.13 -9.16 4.11
C GLY A 34 2.70 -8.70 4.40
N VAL A 35 2.33 -8.61 5.68
CA VAL A 35 1.01 -8.10 6.10
C VAL A 35 0.85 -6.62 5.73
N LEU A 36 1.84 -5.78 6.04
CA LEU A 36 1.79 -4.37 5.71
C LEU A 36 1.64 -4.14 4.21
N ARG A 37 2.34 -4.92 3.37
CA ARG A 37 2.20 -4.85 1.92
C ARG A 37 0.77 -5.13 1.50
N SER A 38 0.17 -6.23 1.97
CA SER A 38 -1.20 -6.60 1.61
C SER A 38 -2.23 -5.54 2.04
N VAL A 39 -2.11 -5.02 3.26
CA VAL A 39 -3.02 -3.96 3.77
C VAL A 39 -2.83 -2.65 2.99
N LEU A 40 -1.59 -2.27 2.69
CA LEU A 40 -1.32 -1.05 1.91
C LEU A 40 -1.84 -1.17 0.48
N GLU A 41 -1.68 -2.34 -0.16
CA GLU A 41 -2.24 -2.60 -1.49
C GLU A 41 -3.76 -2.45 -1.49
N GLU A 42 -4.46 -3.04 -0.52
CA GLU A 42 -5.91 -2.90 -0.36
C GLU A 42 -6.34 -1.45 -0.08
N ALA A 43 -5.63 -0.76 0.82
CA ALA A 43 -5.91 0.64 1.13
C ALA A 43 -5.76 1.56 -0.10
N VAL A 44 -4.75 1.29 -0.95
CA VAL A 44 -4.57 2.02 -2.22
C VAL A 44 -5.70 1.71 -3.19
N GLU A 45 -6.16 0.46 -3.27
CA GLU A 45 -7.30 0.09 -4.13
C GLU A 45 -8.58 0.82 -3.73
N ILE A 46 -8.89 0.87 -2.43
CA ILE A 46 -10.02 1.61 -1.88
C ILE A 46 -9.89 3.10 -2.18
N ALA A 47 -8.74 3.71 -1.87
CA ALA A 47 -8.51 5.13 -2.11
C ALA A 47 -8.62 5.50 -3.60
N VAL A 48 -8.21 4.61 -4.51
CA VAL A 48 -8.39 4.82 -5.96
C VAL A 48 -9.86 4.72 -6.35
N ALA A 49 -10.61 3.77 -5.79
CA ALA A 49 -12.04 3.64 -6.05
C ALA A 49 -12.82 4.89 -5.58
N ASP A 50 -12.53 5.37 -4.37
CA ASP A 50 -13.14 6.59 -3.81
C ASP A 50 -12.78 7.83 -4.66
N ALA A 51 -11.50 8.01 -5.00
CA ALA A 51 -11.08 9.08 -5.89
C ALA A 51 -11.79 9.02 -7.25
N ARG A 52 -12.05 7.82 -7.78
CA ARG A 52 -12.81 7.63 -9.01
C ARG A 52 -14.29 7.99 -8.85
N ALA A 53 -14.91 7.67 -7.72
CA ALA A 53 -16.28 8.08 -7.39
C ALA A 53 -16.40 9.61 -7.28
N ASP A 54 -15.37 10.27 -6.75
CA ASP A 54 -15.28 11.73 -6.64
C ASP A 54 -14.92 12.43 -7.97
N GLY A 55 -14.77 11.68 -9.06
CA GLY A 55 -14.50 12.22 -10.40
C GLY A 55 -13.03 12.54 -10.68
N VAL A 56 -12.09 12.15 -9.81
CA VAL A 56 -10.64 12.32 -10.05
C VAL A 56 -10.22 11.53 -11.28
N THR A 57 -9.52 12.17 -12.22
CA THR A 57 -9.12 11.52 -13.47
C THR A 57 -8.04 10.46 -13.26
N TRP A 58 -8.02 9.44 -14.13
CA TRP A 58 -6.97 8.42 -14.11
C TRP A 58 -5.56 8.99 -14.26
N ALA A 59 -5.41 10.12 -14.95
CA ALA A 59 -4.13 10.81 -15.08
C ALA A 59 -3.64 11.33 -13.72
N LYS A 60 -4.50 12.06 -12.99
CA LYS A 60 -4.18 12.56 -11.64
C LYS A 60 -3.90 11.43 -10.64
N ILE A 61 -4.64 10.33 -10.74
CA ILE A 61 -4.39 9.12 -9.92
C ILE A 61 -3.02 8.52 -10.26
N GLY A 62 -2.68 8.39 -11.54
CA GLY A 62 -1.37 7.91 -11.98
C GLY A 62 -0.24 8.78 -11.43
N ASP A 63 -0.35 10.10 -11.60
CA ASP A 63 0.62 11.08 -11.11
C ASP A 63 0.82 10.97 -9.58
N ALA A 64 -0.27 10.88 -8.81
CA ALA A 64 -0.22 10.74 -7.36
C ALA A 64 0.45 9.42 -6.90
N LEU A 65 0.27 8.34 -7.65
CA LEU A 65 0.86 7.04 -7.37
C LEU A 65 2.27 6.87 -7.97
N GLY A 66 2.78 7.86 -8.70
CA GLY A 66 4.06 7.76 -9.40
C GLY A 66 4.07 6.72 -10.52
N VAL A 67 2.92 6.41 -11.11
CA VAL A 67 2.77 5.44 -12.21
C VAL A 67 2.17 6.11 -13.44
N THR A 68 2.36 5.51 -14.61
CA THR A 68 1.74 6.04 -15.82
C THR A 68 0.22 5.91 -15.77
N HIS A 69 -0.49 6.81 -16.45
CA HIS A 69 -1.93 6.75 -16.67
C HIS A 69 -2.44 5.35 -17.08
N GLN A 70 -1.75 4.72 -18.04
CA GLN A 70 -2.12 3.38 -18.53
C GLN A 70 -1.89 2.29 -17.47
N ALA A 71 -0.84 2.41 -16.65
CA ALA A 71 -0.60 1.50 -15.54
C ALA A 71 -1.69 1.61 -14.47
N ALA A 72 -2.12 2.83 -14.13
CA ALA A 72 -3.22 3.06 -13.20
C ALA A 72 -4.54 2.44 -13.70
N ILE A 73 -4.91 2.68 -14.96
CA ILE A 73 -6.09 2.06 -15.58
C ILE A 73 -5.99 0.54 -15.53
N LYS A 74 -4.85 -0.03 -15.97
CA LYS A 74 -4.67 -1.48 -16.04
C LYS A 74 -4.83 -2.13 -14.67
N ARG A 75 -4.32 -1.49 -13.62
CA ARG A 75 -4.32 -2.03 -12.26
C ARG A 75 -5.67 -1.87 -11.56
N TYR A 76 -6.29 -0.70 -11.63
CA TYR A 76 -7.40 -0.36 -10.73
C TYR A 76 -8.77 -0.28 -11.40
N ARG A 77 -8.87 -0.21 -12.73
CA ARG A 77 -10.17 -0.06 -13.42
C ARG A 77 -11.12 -1.24 -13.20
N LYS A 78 -10.59 -2.45 -12.97
CA LYS A 78 -11.40 -3.67 -12.78
C LYS A 78 -11.86 -3.91 -11.34
N GLY A 79 -11.36 -3.16 -10.37
CA GLY A 79 -11.60 -3.38 -8.94
C GLY A 79 -12.93 -2.88 -8.39
N GLY A 80 -13.66 -2.02 -9.12
CA GLY A 80 -14.90 -1.38 -8.63
C GLY A 80 -16.16 -2.25 -8.63
N ALA A 81 -16.04 -3.57 -8.62
CA ALA A 81 -17.16 -4.51 -8.60
C ALA A 81 -16.97 -5.53 -7.47
N ARG A 82 -17.00 -5.07 -6.22
CA ARG A 82 -17.26 -5.90 -5.05
C ARG A 82 -18.12 -5.13 -4.07
#